data_AF-A0AAU6CNX1-F1
#
_entry.id   AF-A0AAU6CNX1-F1
#
_cell.length_a   1.000
_cell.length_b   1.000
_cell.length_c   1.000
_cell.angle_alpha   90.00
_cell.angle_beta   90.00
_cell.angle_gamma   90.00
#
_symmetry.space_group_name_H-M   'P 1'
#
loop_
_entity.id
_entity.type
_entity.pdbx_description
1 polymer ?
#
loop_
_entity_poly.entity_id
_entity_poly.type
_entity_poly.pdbx_seq_one_letter_code
_entity_poly.pdbx_strand_id
1 'polypeptide(L)'
;MQVGWSGVRERVIAVAEAENRVRGFGPLGYELFEPVLTLAEIAEVEAHLGVGLPDEYRTFLAEVGAGGPGPALHLTSLRRIDGRWGWVWDDDEERPWLLDPTGPFVETQDWPDRQIATLRAAGFEPTTRDAEDDYLDDYRRAFGDEGDNVFFLDRGRGAILISDNGCAMTGWLILVGPHRGELRHRDDGPNPPFRPYVDAERNPHTFRTWYLTWLERREAALL
;
A
#
# COMPACT_ATOMS: atom_id res chain seq x y z
N MET A 1 21.14 -9.97 15.32
CA MET A 1 20.40 -11.17 14.87
C MET A 1 19.41 -10.68 13.82
N GLN A 2 19.59 -11.06 12.56
CA GLN A 2 18.71 -10.61 11.48
C GLN A 2 17.36 -11.30 11.67
N VAL A 3 16.36 -10.58 12.16
CA VAL A 3 15.03 -11.15 12.44
C VAL A 3 14.33 -11.38 11.10
N GLY A 4 14.33 -12.63 10.65
CA GLY A 4 13.59 -13.10 9.46
C GLY A 4 12.07 -13.04 9.66
N TRP A 5 11.30 -13.58 8.72
CA TRP A 5 9.83 -13.72 8.88
C TRP A 5 9.40 -15.00 9.58
N SER A 6 10.36 -15.87 9.91
CA SER A 6 10.14 -17.12 10.63
C SER A 6 9.26 -16.93 11.87
N GLY A 7 8.13 -17.63 11.90
CA GLY A 7 7.19 -17.62 13.03
C GLY A 7 6.26 -16.41 13.08
N VAL A 8 6.38 -15.44 12.16
CA VAL A 8 5.59 -14.20 12.22
C VAL A 8 4.11 -14.46 11.97
N ARG A 9 3.76 -15.33 11.00
CA ARG A 9 2.37 -15.70 10.71
C ARG A 9 1.70 -16.33 11.93
N GLU A 10 2.38 -17.28 12.57
CA GLU A 10 1.90 -17.99 13.76
C GLU A 10 1.73 -17.04 14.94
N ARG A 11 2.67 -16.12 15.15
CA ARG A 11 2.59 -15.09 16.19
C ARG A 11 1.38 -14.17 15.99
N VAL A 12 1.12 -13.71 14.77
CA VAL A 12 -0.05 -12.88 14.48
C VAL A 12 -1.36 -13.62 14.74
N ILE A 13 -1.44 -14.90 14.34
CA ILE A 13 -2.61 -15.75 14.62
C ILE A 13 -2.80 -15.89 16.14
N ALA A 14 -1.73 -16.20 16.89
CA ALA A 14 -1.80 -16.37 18.34
C ALA A 14 -2.28 -15.11 19.07
N VAL A 15 -1.82 -13.92 18.63
CA VAL A 15 -2.29 -12.62 19.13
C VAL A 15 -3.78 -12.43 18.83
N ALA A 16 -4.21 -12.65 17.59
CA ALA A 16 -5.62 -12.50 17.22
C ALA A 16 -6.54 -13.44 18.00
N GLU A 17 -6.14 -14.70 18.22
CA GLU A 17 -6.88 -15.64 19.04
C GLU A 17 -6.93 -15.22 20.51
N ALA A 18 -5.84 -14.68 21.06
CA ALA A 18 -5.80 -14.18 22.42
C ALA A 18 -6.73 -12.97 22.60
N GLU A 19 -6.73 -12.03 21.66
CA GLU A 19 -7.66 -10.90 21.65
C GLU A 19 -9.13 -11.35 21.59
N ASN A 20 -9.46 -12.36 20.76
CA ASN A 20 -10.80 -12.94 20.73
C ASN A 20 -11.20 -13.54 22.08
N ARG A 21 -10.30 -14.29 22.73
CA ARG A 21 -10.55 -14.86 24.06
C ARG A 21 -10.81 -13.77 25.11
N VAL A 22 -10.02 -12.70 25.10
CA VAL A 22 -10.21 -11.55 26.02
C VAL A 22 -11.56 -10.87 25.81
N ARG A 23 -12.04 -10.80 24.56
CA ARG A 23 -13.35 -10.25 24.19
C ARG A 23 -14.52 -11.21 24.43
N GLY A 24 -14.27 -12.44 24.89
CA GLY A 24 -15.29 -13.47 25.09
C GLY A 24 -15.80 -14.12 23.80
N PHE A 25 -15.08 -13.95 22.69
CA PHE A 25 -15.37 -14.61 21.42
C PHE A 25 -14.72 -16.01 21.34
N GLY A 26 -15.28 -16.86 20.48
CA GLY A 26 -14.74 -18.18 20.18
C GLY A 26 -13.44 -18.12 19.34
N PRO A 27 -12.87 -19.28 18.99
CA PRO A 27 -11.72 -19.35 18.08
C PRO A 27 -12.06 -18.71 16.73
N LEU A 28 -11.03 -18.27 15.99
CA LEU A 28 -11.20 -17.72 14.65
C LEU A 28 -11.86 -18.78 13.75
N GLY A 29 -12.99 -18.41 13.13
CA GLY A 29 -13.75 -19.28 12.22
C GLY A 29 -13.37 -19.11 10.75
N TYR A 30 -12.34 -18.32 10.46
CA TYR A 30 -11.90 -17.96 9.11
C TYR A 30 -10.38 -17.89 9.03
N GLU A 31 -9.83 -18.01 7.83
CA GLU A 31 -8.41 -17.84 7.59
C GLU A 31 -8.03 -16.37 7.69
N LEU A 32 -7.07 -16.07 8.57
CA LEU A 32 -6.70 -14.70 8.88
C LEU A 32 -5.84 -14.04 7.78
N PHE A 33 -5.03 -14.84 7.10
CA PHE A 33 -4.12 -14.38 6.05
C PHE A 33 -4.55 -14.96 4.71
N GLU A 34 -4.28 -14.22 3.65
CA GLU A 34 -4.19 -14.82 2.32
C GLU A 34 -3.13 -15.94 2.31
N PRO A 35 -3.27 -16.91 1.40
CA PRO A 35 -2.21 -17.86 1.13
C PRO A 35 -0.87 -17.17 0.85
N VAL A 36 0.23 -17.83 1.23
CA VAL A 36 1.56 -17.39 0.79
C VAL A 36 1.69 -17.63 -0.71
N LEU A 37 2.48 -16.79 -1.38
CA LEU A 37 2.80 -16.98 -2.78
C LEU A 37 4.07 -17.83 -2.93
N THR A 38 4.05 -18.75 -3.88
CA THR A 38 5.25 -19.47 -4.30
C THR A 38 6.23 -18.53 -4.99
N LEU A 39 7.51 -18.92 -5.05
CA LEU A 39 8.51 -18.15 -5.80
C LEU A 39 8.17 -18.02 -7.29
N ALA A 40 7.44 -18.98 -7.85
CA ALA A 40 6.98 -18.94 -9.24
C ALA A 40 5.85 -17.91 -9.42
N GLU A 41 4.87 -17.87 -8.52
CA GLU A 41 3.82 -16.85 -8.53
C GLU A 41 4.39 -15.45 -8.31
N ILE A 42 5.35 -15.28 -7.40
CA ILE A 42 6.01 -13.99 -7.21
C ILE A 42 6.78 -13.56 -8.47
N ALA A 43 7.46 -14.49 -9.14
CA ALA A 43 8.10 -14.18 -10.43
C ALA A 43 7.07 -13.83 -11.51
N GLU A 44 5.89 -14.45 -11.51
CA GLU A 44 4.78 -14.08 -12.39
C GLU A 44 4.24 -12.69 -12.08
N VAL A 45 4.10 -12.34 -10.80
CA VAL A 45 3.73 -10.98 -10.35
C VAL A 45 4.75 -9.97 -10.88
N GLU A 46 6.03 -10.15 -10.62
CA GLU A 46 7.07 -9.21 -11.06
C GLU A 46 7.14 -9.10 -12.60
N ALA A 47 6.96 -10.21 -13.32
CA ALA A 47 6.88 -10.21 -14.77
C ALA A 47 5.65 -9.46 -15.29
N HIS A 48 4.50 -9.62 -14.63
CA HIS A 48 3.28 -8.87 -14.95
C HIS A 48 3.48 -7.37 -14.74
N LEU A 49 4.09 -6.98 -13.62
CA LEU A 49 4.31 -5.58 -13.26
C LEU A 49 5.45 -4.92 -14.05
N GLY A 50 6.34 -5.72 -14.65
CA GLY A 50 7.57 -5.25 -15.29
C GLY A 50 8.61 -4.70 -14.31
N VAL A 51 8.41 -4.89 -13.00
CA VAL A 51 9.30 -4.42 -11.93
C VAL A 51 9.44 -5.47 -10.83
N GLY A 52 10.64 -5.58 -10.27
CA GLY A 52 10.88 -6.45 -9.11
C GLY A 52 10.25 -5.87 -7.84
N LEU A 53 9.74 -6.72 -6.95
CA LEU A 53 9.22 -6.31 -5.65
C LEU A 53 10.37 -6.02 -4.67
N PRO A 54 10.22 -5.09 -3.70
CA PRO A 54 11.23 -4.88 -2.66
C PRO A 54 11.48 -6.18 -1.85
N ASP A 55 12.74 -6.51 -1.58
CA ASP A 55 13.17 -7.81 -1.03
C ASP A 55 12.42 -8.22 0.25
N GLU A 56 12.17 -7.26 1.14
CA GLU A 56 11.44 -7.53 2.38
C GLU A 56 9.97 -7.84 2.14
N TYR A 57 9.33 -7.17 1.19
CA TYR A 57 7.95 -7.45 0.81
C TYR A 57 7.85 -8.76 0.03
N ARG A 58 8.79 -9.01 -0.89
CA ARG A 58 8.92 -10.28 -1.62
C ARG A 58 8.98 -11.48 -0.67
N THR A 59 9.83 -11.40 0.36
CA THR A 59 9.98 -12.47 1.35
C THR A 59 8.78 -12.57 2.29
N PHE A 60 8.12 -11.45 2.61
CA PHE A 60 6.85 -11.45 3.35
C PHE A 60 5.74 -12.22 2.62
N LEU A 61 5.58 -11.99 1.31
CA LEU A 61 4.59 -12.71 0.49
C LEU A 61 4.81 -14.22 0.48
N ALA A 62 6.08 -14.66 0.53
CA ALA A 62 6.47 -16.07 0.50
C ALA A 62 6.39 -16.76 1.86
N GLU A 63 6.59 -16.03 2.97
CA GLU A 63 6.72 -16.61 4.31
C GLU A 63 5.53 -16.29 5.24
N VAL A 64 4.83 -15.18 5.04
CA VAL A 64 3.76 -14.71 5.94
C VAL A 64 2.39 -14.81 5.28
N GLY A 65 2.19 -14.14 4.14
CA GLY A 65 0.93 -14.19 3.39
C GLY A 65 0.81 -13.08 2.35
N ALA A 66 -0.04 -13.28 1.35
CA ALA A 66 -0.31 -12.29 0.30
C ALA A 66 -1.20 -11.11 0.74
N GLY A 67 -1.63 -11.09 2.00
CA GLY A 67 -2.57 -10.15 2.59
C GLY A 67 -2.97 -10.65 3.98
N GLY A 68 -3.75 -9.87 4.73
CA GLY A 68 -4.15 -10.21 6.10
C GLY A 68 -3.90 -9.07 7.09
N PRO A 69 -3.74 -9.37 8.38
CA PRO A 69 -3.56 -8.34 9.39
C PRO A 69 -2.23 -7.62 9.19
N GLY A 70 -2.27 -6.31 9.32
CA GLY A 70 -1.08 -5.48 9.30
C GLY A 70 -1.24 -4.26 10.17
N PRO A 71 -0.20 -3.42 10.21
CA PRO A 71 -0.25 -2.15 10.92
C PRO A 71 -1.45 -1.33 10.44
N ALA A 72 -2.24 -0.81 11.39
CA ALA A 72 -3.55 -0.20 11.20
C ALA A 72 -4.71 -1.20 10.99
N LEU A 73 -5.61 -1.05 10.01
CA LEU A 73 -6.80 -1.93 9.87
C LEU A 73 -6.42 -3.29 9.27
N HIS A 74 -5.91 -3.31 8.03
CA HIS A 74 -5.45 -4.51 7.33
C HIS A 74 -4.49 -4.19 6.18
N LEU A 75 -3.68 -5.18 5.79
CA LEU A 75 -2.94 -5.13 4.54
C LEU A 75 -3.89 -5.39 3.36
N THR A 76 -3.64 -4.74 2.23
CA THR A 76 -4.27 -5.12 0.96
C THR A 76 -3.82 -6.51 0.52
N SER A 77 -4.75 -7.28 -0.05
CA SER A 77 -4.48 -8.63 -0.53
C SER A 77 -4.03 -8.63 -1.99
N LEU A 78 -2.82 -9.14 -2.25
CA LEU A 78 -2.35 -9.39 -3.61
C LEU A 78 -2.99 -10.67 -4.15
N ARG A 79 -3.95 -10.51 -5.07
CA ARG A 79 -4.72 -11.60 -5.65
C ARG A 79 -4.62 -11.62 -7.17
N ARG A 80 -4.97 -12.76 -7.75
CA ARG A 80 -5.14 -12.92 -9.19
C ARG A 80 -6.62 -12.82 -9.55
N ILE A 81 -7.03 -11.73 -10.18
CA ILE A 81 -8.41 -11.44 -10.60
C ILE A 81 -8.45 -11.43 -12.13
N ASP A 82 -9.32 -12.25 -12.73
CA ASP A 82 -9.46 -12.39 -14.19
C ASP A 82 -8.13 -12.54 -14.94
N GLY A 83 -7.22 -13.32 -14.35
CA GLY A 83 -5.91 -13.61 -14.92
C GLY A 83 -4.85 -12.52 -14.69
N ARG A 84 -5.18 -11.41 -14.01
CA ARG A 84 -4.27 -10.30 -13.70
C ARG A 84 -3.99 -10.20 -12.20
N TRP A 85 -2.76 -9.82 -11.85
CA TRP A 85 -2.40 -9.58 -10.46
C TRP A 85 -2.76 -8.15 -10.06
N GLY A 86 -3.35 -7.99 -8.88
CA GLY A 86 -3.71 -6.68 -8.32
C GLY A 86 -3.86 -6.73 -6.81
N TRP A 87 -3.81 -5.56 -6.18
CA TRP A 87 -3.99 -5.41 -4.74
C TRP A 87 -5.45 -5.06 -4.45
N VAL A 88 -6.13 -5.97 -3.76
CA VAL A 88 -7.53 -5.87 -3.38
C VAL A 88 -7.65 -5.25 -2.01
N TRP A 89 -8.64 -4.38 -1.86
CA TRP A 89 -8.99 -3.75 -0.60
C TRP A 89 -10.41 -4.17 -0.20
N ASP A 90 -10.58 -4.65 1.04
CA ASP A 90 -11.88 -5.05 1.62
C ASP A 90 -12.72 -5.99 0.74
N ASP A 91 -12.05 -6.96 0.09
CA ASP A 91 -12.66 -7.89 -0.87
C ASP A 91 -13.33 -7.24 -2.10
N ASP A 92 -13.06 -5.95 -2.38
CA ASP A 92 -13.49 -5.27 -3.60
C ASP A 92 -12.62 -5.71 -4.79
N GLU A 93 -12.99 -6.83 -5.39
CA GLU A 93 -12.38 -7.37 -6.60
C GLU A 93 -12.79 -6.60 -7.87
N GLU A 94 -13.79 -5.73 -7.80
CA GLU A 94 -14.21 -4.91 -8.95
C GLU A 94 -13.22 -3.77 -9.21
N ARG A 95 -12.49 -3.34 -8.18
CA ARG A 95 -11.57 -2.20 -8.24
C ARG A 95 -10.20 -2.49 -7.60
N PRO A 96 -9.46 -3.50 -8.08
CA PRO A 96 -8.13 -3.75 -7.58
C PRO A 96 -7.20 -2.57 -7.88
N TRP A 97 -6.35 -2.21 -6.93
CA TRP A 97 -5.25 -1.31 -7.18
C TRP A 97 -4.24 -1.99 -8.12
N LEU A 98 -3.99 -1.34 -9.26
CA LEU A 98 -2.99 -1.76 -10.22
C LEU A 98 -1.81 -0.80 -10.15
N LEU A 99 -0.60 -1.33 -9.99
CA LEU A 99 0.61 -0.52 -10.11
C LEU A 99 0.67 0.05 -11.53
N ASP A 100 0.90 1.35 -11.63
CA ASP A 100 1.37 1.98 -12.86
C ASP A 100 2.92 2.08 -12.79
N PRO A 101 3.66 1.26 -13.55
CA PRO A 101 5.13 1.24 -13.52
C PRO A 101 5.76 2.19 -14.53
N THR A 102 4.97 2.94 -15.31
CA THR A 102 5.46 3.72 -16.46
C THR A 102 6.25 4.97 -16.06
N GLY A 103 6.19 5.36 -14.78
CA GLY A 103 6.95 6.47 -14.23
C GLY A 103 7.24 6.27 -12.75
N PRO A 104 8.25 6.97 -12.21
CA PRO A 104 8.61 6.85 -10.81
C PRO A 104 7.53 7.45 -9.90
N PHE A 105 7.56 7.03 -8.64
CA PHE A 105 6.95 7.78 -7.55
C PHE A 105 7.52 9.21 -7.51
N VAL A 106 6.66 10.19 -7.26
CA VAL A 106 7.06 11.59 -7.08
C VAL A 106 6.72 12.06 -5.67
N GLU A 107 7.67 12.81 -5.09
CA GLU A 107 7.47 13.44 -3.80
C GLU A 107 6.41 14.55 -3.89
N THR A 108 5.88 14.95 -2.74
CA THR A 108 4.73 15.88 -2.69
C THR A 108 5.06 17.24 -3.31
N GLN A 109 6.29 17.74 -3.14
CA GLN A 109 6.71 19.01 -3.73
C GLN A 109 6.78 18.98 -5.27
N ASP A 110 6.96 17.80 -5.86
CA ASP A 110 7.10 17.61 -7.32
C ASP A 110 5.76 17.21 -7.97
N TRP A 111 4.71 17.02 -7.16
CA TRP A 111 3.38 16.66 -7.64
C TRP A 111 2.77 17.69 -8.61
N PRO A 112 2.87 19.02 -8.37
CA PRO A 112 2.34 20.00 -9.32
C PRO A 112 2.96 19.90 -10.72
N ASP A 113 4.26 19.65 -10.82
CA ASP A 113 4.95 19.51 -12.11
C ASP A 113 4.48 18.27 -12.87
N ARG A 114 4.22 17.18 -12.13
CA ARG A 114 3.64 15.96 -12.68
C ARG A 114 2.22 16.19 -13.19
N GLN A 115 1.39 16.90 -12.43
CA GLN A 115 0.03 17.22 -12.86
C GLN A 115 0.02 18.02 -14.16
N ILE A 116 0.90 19.02 -14.25
CA ILE A 116 1.09 19.81 -15.47
C ILE A 116 1.50 18.90 -16.64
N ALA A 117 2.44 17.98 -16.43
CA ALA A 117 2.88 17.06 -17.46
C ALA A 117 1.75 16.12 -17.93
N THR A 118 0.97 15.55 -17.00
CA THR A 118 -0.17 14.67 -17.30
C THR A 118 -1.26 15.40 -18.09
N LEU A 119 -1.63 16.61 -17.68
CA LEU A 119 -2.62 17.44 -18.39
C LEU A 119 -2.14 17.81 -19.80
N ARG A 120 -0.89 18.25 -19.94
CA ARG A 120 -0.31 18.58 -21.27
C ARG A 120 -0.23 17.35 -22.18
N ALA A 121 0.08 16.18 -21.63
CA ALA A 121 0.06 14.93 -22.38
C ALA A 121 -1.35 14.57 -22.88
N ALA A 122 -2.39 14.99 -22.16
CA ALA A 122 -3.79 14.89 -22.59
C ALA A 122 -4.23 16.01 -23.55
N GLY A 123 -3.33 16.92 -23.95
CA GLY A 123 -3.64 18.06 -24.81
C GLY A 123 -4.37 19.20 -24.10
N PHE A 124 -4.35 19.21 -22.76
CA PHE A 124 -4.95 20.25 -21.94
C PHE A 124 -3.87 21.16 -21.36
N GLU A 125 -3.98 22.48 -21.57
CA GLU A 125 -3.07 23.43 -20.93
C GLU A 125 -3.58 23.74 -19.51
N PRO A 126 -2.81 23.43 -18.45
CA PRO A 126 -3.24 23.64 -17.07
C PRO A 126 -3.54 25.12 -16.79
N THR A 127 -4.51 25.36 -15.93
CA THR A 127 -4.91 26.71 -15.50
C THR A 127 -4.23 27.07 -14.18
N THR A 128 -4.84 27.91 -13.35
CA THR A 128 -4.30 28.23 -12.02
C THR A 128 -4.74 27.14 -11.05
N ARG A 129 -3.83 26.75 -10.16
CA ARG A 129 -4.13 25.84 -9.04
C ARG A 129 -5.31 26.35 -8.21
N ASP A 130 -6.11 25.42 -7.71
CA ASP A 130 -7.26 25.73 -6.88
C ASP A 130 -6.87 26.05 -5.42
N ALA A 131 -7.86 26.11 -4.53
CA ALA A 131 -7.64 26.42 -3.11
C ALA A 131 -6.86 25.33 -2.36
N GLU A 132 -6.76 24.12 -2.91
CA GLU A 132 -6.05 22.97 -2.35
C GLU A 132 -4.63 22.85 -2.95
N ASP A 133 -4.23 23.86 -3.74
CA ASP A 133 -2.94 23.98 -4.43
C ASP A 133 -2.69 22.82 -5.41
N ASP A 134 -3.75 22.31 -6.03
CA ASP A 134 -3.70 21.26 -7.04
C ASP A 134 -4.50 21.61 -8.31
N TYR A 135 -4.64 20.64 -9.23
CA TYR A 135 -5.24 20.80 -10.56
C TYR A 135 -6.46 19.88 -10.78
N LEU A 136 -7.16 19.43 -9.73
CA LEU A 136 -8.25 18.46 -9.84
C LEU A 136 -9.35 18.91 -10.81
N ASP A 137 -9.73 20.18 -10.77
CA ASP A 137 -10.72 20.74 -11.70
C ASP A 137 -10.26 20.68 -13.16
N ASP A 138 -8.95 20.84 -13.42
CA ASP A 138 -8.40 20.69 -14.77
C ASP A 138 -8.35 19.22 -15.19
N TYR A 139 -8.11 18.28 -14.26
CA TYR A 139 -8.26 16.85 -14.52
C TYR A 139 -9.70 16.51 -14.91
N ARG A 140 -10.70 17.01 -14.18
CA ARG A 140 -12.13 16.82 -14.51
C ARG A 140 -12.48 17.37 -15.90
N ARG A 141 -11.91 18.51 -16.28
CA ARG A 141 -12.12 19.09 -17.63
C ARG A 141 -11.41 18.30 -18.72
N ALA A 142 -10.19 17.83 -18.46
CA ALA A 142 -9.37 17.12 -19.43
C ALA A 142 -9.84 15.67 -19.68
N PHE A 143 -10.27 14.99 -18.62
CA PHE A 143 -10.59 13.54 -18.64
C PHE A 143 -12.08 13.23 -18.45
N GLY A 144 -12.94 14.24 -18.24
CA GLY A 144 -14.37 14.06 -18.07
C GLY A 144 -14.71 13.28 -16.81
N ASP A 145 -15.61 12.30 -16.93
CA ASP A 145 -16.09 11.46 -15.81
C ASP A 145 -14.97 10.68 -15.10
N GLU A 146 -13.83 10.47 -15.76
CA GLU A 146 -12.65 9.78 -15.19
C GLU A 146 -11.65 10.73 -14.50
N GLY A 147 -11.89 12.04 -14.49
CA GLY A 147 -10.91 13.03 -13.97
C GLY A 147 -10.42 12.75 -12.56
N ASP A 148 -11.34 12.49 -11.63
CA ASP A 148 -11.02 12.18 -10.24
C ASP A 148 -10.20 10.88 -10.13
N ASN A 149 -10.54 9.87 -10.94
CA ASN A 149 -9.85 8.59 -10.95
C ASN A 149 -8.42 8.73 -11.51
N VAL A 150 -8.26 9.45 -12.63
CA VAL A 150 -6.94 9.72 -13.23
C VAL A 150 -6.06 10.54 -12.27
N PHE A 151 -6.63 11.55 -11.60
CA PHE A 151 -5.92 12.34 -10.60
C PHE A 151 -5.41 11.45 -9.45
N PHE A 152 -6.29 10.61 -8.92
CA PHE A 152 -5.98 9.71 -7.81
C PHE A 152 -4.94 8.65 -8.18
N LEU A 153 -5.09 7.99 -9.33
CA LEU A 153 -4.15 6.97 -9.81
C LEU A 153 -2.78 7.56 -10.16
N ASP A 154 -2.75 8.74 -10.79
CA ASP A 154 -1.48 9.40 -11.14
C ASP A 154 -0.71 9.84 -9.88
N ARG A 155 -1.42 10.20 -8.80
CA ARG A 155 -0.79 10.49 -7.51
C ARG A 155 -0.08 9.29 -6.91
N GLY A 156 -0.63 8.09 -7.12
CA GLY A 156 -0.10 6.82 -6.63
C GLY A 156 0.90 6.13 -7.58
N ARG A 157 1.19 6.69 -8.76
CA ARG A 157 2.06 6.05 -9.76
C ARG A 157 3.44 5.70 -9.17
N GLY A 158 3.93 4.50 -9.51
CA GLY A 158 5.19 3.97 -8.99
C GLY A 158 5.12 3.43 -7.55
N ALA A 159 3.96 3.46 -6.90
CA ALA A 159 3.71 2.89 -5.59
C ALA A 159 2.46 2.00 -5.58
N ILE A 160 2.37 1.16 -4.56
CA ILE A 160 1.18 0.35 -4.26
C ILE A 160 0.61 0.77 -2.92
N LEU A 161 -0.72 0.82 -2.83
CA LEU A 161 -1.40 0.90 -1.55
C LEU A 161 -1.21 -0.45 -0.85
N ILE A 162 -0.57 -0.45 0.32
CA ILE A 162 -0.18 -1.66 1.04
C ILE A 162 -1.00 -1.88 2.31
N SER A 163 -1.67 -0.82 2.79
CA SER A 163 -2.43 -0.84 4.03
C SER A 163 -3.56 0.19 4.01
N ASP A 164 -4.70 -0.21 4.54
CA ASP A 164 -5.75 0.71 4.94
C ASP A 164 -5.56 1.07 6.41
N ASN A 165 -5.48 2.37 6.68
CA ASN A 165 -5.33 2.86 8.04
C ASN A 165 -6.63 3.38 8.65
N GLY A 166 -7.75 3.26 7.92
CA GLY A 166 -9.05 3.80 8.29
C GLY A 166 -9.16 5.30 8.00
N CYS A 167 -10.39 5.83 8.05
CA CYS A 167 -10.67 7.26 7.85
C CYS A 167 -9.99 7.87 6.60
N ALA A 168 -9.92 7.12 5.49
CA ALA A 168 -9.23 7.49 4.25
C ALA A 168 -7.69 7.65 4.34
N MET A 169 -7.07 7.34 5.48
CA MET A 169 -5.63 7.28 5.64
C MET A 169 -5.08 6.00 5.02
N THR A 170 -3.97 6.09 4.31
CA THR A 170 -3.46 4.98 3.48
C THR A 170 -1.96 4.78 3.68
N GLY A 171 -1.53 3.52 3.72
CA GLY A 171 -0.13 3.12 3.71
C GLY A 171 0.30 2.71 2.29
N TRP A 172 1.53 3.06 1.92
CA TRP A 172 2.06 2.89 0.57
C TRP A 172 3.46 2.31 0.59
N LEU A 173 3.75 1.40 -0.34
CA LEU A 173 5.08 0.89 -0.62
C LEU A 173 5.54 1.37 -1.99
N ILE A 174 6.72 2.00 -2.07
CA ILE A 174 7.25 2.54 -3.33
C ILE A 174 8.00 1.45 -4.09
N LEU A 175 7.64 1.23 -5.37
CA LEU A 175 8.20 0.19 -6.23
C LEU A 175 9.09 0.74 -7.34
N VAL A 176 8.82 1.96 -7.82
CA VAL A 176 9.50 2.55 -8.98
C VAL A 176 10.08 3.92 -8.64
N GLY A 177 11.36 4.11 -8.96
CA GLY A 177 12.07 5.38 -8.76
C GLY A 177 13.08 5.36 -7.61
N PRO A 178 13.63 6.53 -7.23
CA PRO A 178 14.74 6.65 -6.28
C PRO A 178 14.38 6.24 -4.85
N HIS A 179 13.09 6.29 -4.50
CA HIS A 179 12.57 5.93 -3.17
C HIS A 179 12.12 4.48 -3.04
N ARG A 180 12.53 3.61 -3.98
CA ARG A 180 12.10 2.21 -4.02
C ARG A 180 12.39 1.48 -2.70
N GLY A 181 11.36 0.82 -2.17
CA GLY A 181 11.39 0.06 -0.92
C GLY A 181 11.05 0.90 0.32
N GLU A 182 10.91 2.21 0.19
CA GLU A 182 10.44 3.06 1.28
C GLU A 182 8.94 2.91 1.50
N LEU A 183 8.54 2.98 2.77
CA LEU A 183 7.14 3.05 3.18
C LEU A 183 6.73 4.50 3.41
N ARG A 184 5.54 4.85 2.93
CA ARG A 184 4.90 6.16 3.13
C ARG A 184 3.49 6.00 3.67
N HIS A 185 3.01 6.95 4.46
CA HIS A 185 1.59 7.12 4.75
C HIS A 185 1.09 8.44 4.19
N ARG A 186 -0.22 8.48 3.95
CA ARG A 186 -0.98 9.71 3.70
C ARG A 186 -2.10 9.79 4.74
N ASP A 187 -2.28 10.99 5.27
CA ASP A 187 -3.43 11.33 6.10
C ASP A 187 -4.70 11.45 5.23
N ASP A 188 -5.81 11.82 5.83
CA ASP A 188 -7.03 12.19 5.11
C ASP A 188 -6.91 13.60 4.50
N GLY A 189 -7.74 13.86 3.49
CA GLY A 189 -7.81 15.15 2.82
C GLY A 189 -7.56 15.08 1.31
N PRO A 190 -7.67 16.22 0.63
CA PRO A 190 -7.65 16.31 -0.83
C PRO A 190 -6.29 15.93 -1.42
N ASN A 191 -5.22 16.55 -0.91
CA ASN A 191 -3.85 16.27 -1.34
C ASN A 191 -2.85 16.20 -0.15
N PRO A 192 -3.06 15.27 0.81
CA PRO A 192 -2.15 15.10 1.92
C PRO A 192 -0.76 14.65 1.43
N PRO A 193 0.32 15.12 2.07
CA PRO A 193 1.67 14.76 1.71
C PRO A 193 1.93 13.28 1.97
N PHE A 194 2.81 12.68 1.17
CA PHE A 194 3.44 11.42 1.55
C PHE A 194 4.44 11.67 2.68
N ARG A 195 4.27 10.98 3.81
CA ARG A 195 5.17 11.04 4.95
C ARG A 195 5.81 9.68 5.21
N PRO A 196 7.10 9.60 5.58
CA PRO A 196 7.71 8.33 5.95
C PRO A 196 7.04 7.76 7.19
N TYR A 197 6.85 6.44 7.24
CA TYR A 197 6.66 5.77 8.51
C TYR A 197 7.99 5.81 9.27
N VAL A 198 7.97 6.28 10.52
CA VAL A 198 9.18 6.40 11.35
C VAL A 198 8.99 5.75 12.71
N ASP A 199 10.10 5.27 13.29
CA ASP A 199 10.14 4.75 14.65
C ASP A 199 10.11 5.87 15.71
N ALA A 200 10.26 5.50 17.00
CA ALA A 200 10.24 6.46 18.11
C ALA A 200 11.41 7.46 18.07
N GLU A 201 12.53 7.05 17.49
CA GLU A 201 13.75 7.83 17.28
C GLU A 201 13.72 8.63 15.97
N ARG A 202 12.62 8.57 15.21
CA ARG A 202 12.39 9.23 13.91
C ARG A 202 13.22 8.65 12.76
N ASN A 203 13.71 7.43 12.87
CA ASN A 203 14.32 6.73 11.73
C ASN A 203 13.21 6.14 10.83
N PRO A 204 13.37 6.18 9.50
CA PRO A 204 12.43 5.54 8.60
C PRO A 204 12.32 4.04 8.84
N HIS A 205 11.10 3.53 8.88
CA HIS A 205 10.85 2.10 8.86
C HIS A 205 11.13 1.49 7.47
N THR A 206 11.67 0.28 7.47
CA THR A 206 11.57 -0.63 6.33
C THR A 206 10.25 -1.39 6.41
N PHE A 207 9.87 -2.12 5.36
CA PHE A 207 8.66 -2.97 5.41
C PHE A 207 8.69 -3.93 6.60
N ARG A 208 9.83 -4.56 6.84
CA ARG A 208 10.05 -5.47 7.96
C ARG A 208 9.92 -4.80 9.31
N THR A 209 10.65 -3.71 9.55
CA THR A 209 10.62 -3.07 10.88
C THR A 209 9.24 -2.50 11.18
N TRP A 210 8.54 -1.97 10.18
CA TRP A 210 7.16 -1.51 10.31
C TRP A 210 6.21 -2.61 10.77
N TYR A 211 6.23 -3.77 10.10
CA TYR A 211 5.34 -4.89 10.43
C TYR A 211 5.68 -5.52 11.80
N LEU A 212 6.97 -5.74 12.07
CA LEU A 212 7.40 -6.37 13.33
C LEU A 212 7.13 -5.47 14.54
N THR A 213 7.38 -4.17 14.44
CA THR A 213 7.07 -3.23 15.53
C THR A 213 5.57 -3.20 15.84
N TRP A 214 4.70 -3.30 14.84
CA TRP A 214 3.26 -3.42 15.07
C TRP A 214 2.89 -4.72 15.80
N LEU A 215 3.45 -5.86 15.36
CA LEU A 215 3.21 -7.14 16.01
C LEU A 215 3.66 -7.12 17.48
N GLU A 216 4.86 -6.63 17.74
CA GLU A 216 5.43 -6.53 19.09
C GLU A 216 4.55 -5.65 20.01
N ARG A 217 4.00 -4.54 19.49
CA ARG A 217 3.07 -3.70 20.25
C ARG A 217 1.77 -4.43 20.60
N ARG A 218 1.23 -5.23 19.67
CA ARG A 218 0.02 -6.03 19.94
C ARG A 218 0.27 -7.14 20.94
N GLU A 219 1.41 -7.83 20.83
CA GLU A 219 1.83 -8.84 21.82
C GLU A 219 1.98 -8.22 23.22
N ALA A 220 2.59 -7.04 23.33
CA ALA A 220 2.76 -6.35 24.60
C ALA A 220 1.43 -5.90 25.23
N ALA A 221 0.41 -5.60 24.41
CA ALA A 221 -0.92 -5.21 24.90
C ALA A 221 -1.73 -6.37 25.51
N LEU A 222 -1.27 -7.61 25.36
CA LEU A 222 -1.89 -8.82 25.90
C LEU A 222 -1.26 -9.30 27.22
N LEU A 223 -0.15 -8.68 27.64
CA LEU A 223 0.53 -8.96 28.91
C LEU A 223 -0.10 -8.16 30.07
#